data_AF-A0A060C1R7-F1
#
_entry.id   AF-A0A060C1R7-F1
#
_cell.length_a   1.000
_cell.length_b   1.000
_cell.length_c   1.000
_cell.angle_alpha   90.00
_cell.angle_beta   90.00
_cell.angle_gamma   90.00
#
_symmetry.space_group_name_H-M   'P 1'
#
loop_
_entity.id
_entity.type
_entity.pdbx_description
1 polymer ?
#
loop_
_entity_poly.entity_id
_entity_poly.type
_entity_poly.pdbx_seq_one_letter_code
_entity_poly.pdbx_strand_id
1 'polypeptide(L)' 'MRRMQASCVRTVLTIHNIAFNGPADPGRLHALRLDPARFHSDGFEFWGAISALKAGLIGADALTTVSPT' A
#
# COMPACT_ATOMS: atom_id res chain seq x y z
N MET A 1 -10.52 -7.53 -3.51
CA MET A 1 -10.32 -6.13 -3.07
C MET A 1 -11.64 -5.43 -3.30
N ARG A 2 -12.45 -5.18 -2.26
CA ARG A 2 -13.68 -4.39 -2.46
C ARG A 2 -13.19 -2.98 -2.75
N ARG A 3 -13.04 -2.65 -4.03
CA ARG A 3 -12.96 -1.25 -4.48
C ARG A 3 -14.00 -0.52 -3.64
N MET A 4 -13.59 0.49 -2.87
CA MET A 4 -14.55 1.50 -2.43
C MET A 4 -15.38 1.82 -3.69
N GLN A 5 -16.70 1.87 -3.58
CA GLN A 5 -17.59 2.29 -4.66
C GLN A 5 -17.39 3.79 -4.94
N ALA A 6 -16.16 4.13 -5.28
CA ALA A 6 -15.58 5.40 -5.66
C ALA A 6 -14.62 5.07 -6.81
N SER A 7 -15.09 4.27 -7.77
CA SER A 7 -14.30 3.80 -8.92
C SER A 7 -13.74 4.94 -9.79
N CYS A 8 -14.10 6.20 -9.49
CA CYS A 8 -13.62 7.41 -10.12
C CYS A 8 -12.73 8.32 -9.25
N VAL A 9 -12.56 8.07 -7.95
CA VAL A 9 -11.77 8.97 -7.10
C VAL A 9 -10.31 8.58 -7.20
N ARG A 10 -9.53 9.42 -7.87
CA ARG A 10 -8.08 9.26 -7.98
C ARG A 10 -7.40 9.59 -6.65
N THR A 11 -6.30 8.88 -6.39
CA THR A 11 -5.51 8.93 -5.16
C THR A 11 -4.08 9.34 -5.47
N VAL A 12 -3.47 10.12 -4.57
CA VAL A 12 -2.06 10.51 -4.64
C VAL A 12 -1.37 10.12 -3.34
N LEU A 13 -0.20 9.49 -3.44
CA LEU A 13 0.65 9.19 -2.28
C LEU A 13 1.91 10.05 -2.31
N THR A 14 2.10 10.87 -1.28
CA THR A 14 3.36 11.60 -1.05
C THR A 14 4.30 10.78 -0.19
N ILE A 15 5.50 10.51 -0.69
CA ILE A 15 6.54 9.76 0.01
C ILE A 15 7.44 10.77 0.72
N HIS A 16 7.36 10.78 2.05
CA HIS A 16 8.23 11.62 2.89
C HIS A 16 9.53 10.90 3.28
N ASN A 17 9.52 9.57 3.31
CA ASN A 17 10.68 8.77 3.69
C ASN A 17 10.53 7.32 3.19
N ILE A 18 11.46 6.86 2.36
CA ILE A 18 11.43 5.50 1.77
C ILE A 18 11.87 4.40 2.73
N ALA A 19 12.61 4.74 3.80
CA ALA A 19 13.12 3.77 4.77
C ALA A 19 12.02 3.21 5.69
N PHE A 20 10.90 3.94 5.86
CA PHE A 20 9.78 3.51 6.68
C PHE A 20 8.72 2.81 5.83
N ASN A 21 8.76 1.49 5.79
CA ASN A 21 7.85 0.65 4.99
C ASN A 21 6.48 0.38 5.66
N GLY A 22 6.30 0.78 6.92
CA GLY A 22 5.07 0.61 7.69
C GLY A 22 4.63 -0.85 7.82
N PRO A 23 5.38 -1.69 8.56
CA PRO A 23 5.12 -3.12 8.64
C PRO A 23 3.90 -3.39 9.53
N ALA A 24 3.06 -4.33 9.13
CA ALA A 24 1.95 -4.85 9.93
C ALA A 24 1.86 -6.38 9.83
N ASP A 25 1.38 -6.97 10.92
CA ASP A 25 1.17 -8.42 11.02
C ASP A 25 0.17 -8.93 9.95
N PRO A 26 0.45 -10.02 9.23
CA PRO A 26 -0.46 -10.59 8.23
C PRO A 26 -1.85 -10.96 8.77
N GLY A 27 -1.98 -11.27 10.07
CA GLY A 27 -3.26 -11.48 10.73
C GLY A 27 -4.17 -10.25 10.70
N ARG A 28 -3.64 -9.07 10.39
CA ARG A 28 -4.41 -7.82 10.24
C ARG A 28 -5.05 -7.63 8.87
N LEU A 29 -4.84 -8.52 7.89
CA LEU A 29 -5.41 -8.40 6.53
C LEU A 29 -6.91 -8.07 6.55
N HIS A 30 -7.68 -8.82 7.33
CA HIS A 30 -9.13 -8.61 7.44
C HIS A 30 -9.48 -7.27 8.12
N ALA A 31 -8.80 -6.95 9.23
CA ALA A 31 -9.03 -5.70 9.96
C ALA A 31 -8.70 -4.46 9.11
N LEU A 32 -7.68 -4.55 8.25
CA LEU A 32 -7.26 -3.51 7.30
C LEU A 32 -8.09 -3.52 6.00
N ARG A 33 -9.03 -4.46 5.86
CA ARG A 33 -9.86 -4.64 4.65
C ARG A 33 -9.03 -4.83 3.37
N LEU A 34 -7.86 -5.45 3.51
CA LEU A 34 -6.98 -5.78 2.41
C LEU A 34 -7.43 -7.06 1.73
N ASP A 35 -7.16 -7.16 0.43
CA ASP A 35 -7.42 -8.38 -0.33
C ASP A 35 -6.33 -9.42 -0.07
N PRO A 36 -6.65 -10.58 0.53
CA PRO A 36 -5.66 -11.63 0.76
C PRO A 36 -4.97 -12.11 -0.52
N ALA A 37 -5.65 -12.05 -1.68
CA ALA A 37 -5.08 -12.44 -2.97
C ALA A 37 -3.90 -11.56 -3.42
N ARG A 38 -3.73 -10.38 -2.81
CA ARG A 38 -2.64 -9.43 -3.08
C ARG A 38 -1.53 -9.49 -2.03
N PHE A 39 -1.55 -10.45 -1.12
CA PHE A 39 -0.49 -10.69 -0.14
C PHE A 39 0.55 -11.68 -0.71
N HIS A 40 1.39 -11.18 -1.61
CA HIS A 40 2.53 -11.88 -2.21
C HIS A 40 3.60 -10.86 -2.63
N SER A 41 4.77 -11.34 -3.06
CA SER A 41 5.95 -10.53 -3.35
C SER A 41 5.76 -9.45 -4.42
N ASP A 42 4.77 -9.58 -5.32
CA ASP A 42 4.44 -8.52 -6.30
C ASP A 42 3.29 -7.62 -5.81
N GLY A 43 2.58 -8.05 -4.78
CA GLY A 43 1.53 -7.29 -4.10
C GLY A 43 2.09 -6.47 -2.94
N PHE A 44 1.31 -6.34 -1.86
CA PHE A 44 1.70 -5.49 -0.71
C PHE A 44 2.48 -6.24 0.38
N GLU A 45 2.84 -7.51 0.16
CA GLU A 45 3.69 -8.27 1.07
C GLU A 45 5.15 -7.82 0.92
N PHE A 46 5.87 -7.76 2.05
CA PHE A 46 7.28 -7.44 2.10
C PHE A 46 7.95 -8.14 3.28
N TRP A 47 8.82 -9.11 2.99
CA TRP A 47 9.56 -9.92 3.98
C TRP A 47 8.67 -10.59 5.03
N GLY A 48 7.55 -11.16 4.61
CA GLY A 48 6.58 -11.86 5.45
C GLY A 48 5.60 -10.94 6.18
N ALA A 49 5.71 -9.62 6.03
CA ALA A 49 4.82 -8.64 6.64
C ALA A 49 3.99 -7.90 5.58
N ILE A 50 2.89 -7.28 6.01
CA ILE A 50 2.19 -6.28 5.20
C ILE A 50 3.04 -5.01 5.20
N SER A 51 3.30 -4.42 4.03
CA SER A 51 3.92 -3.09 3.94
C SER A 51 2.90 -2.04 3.50
N ALA A 52 2.60 -1.08 4.38
CA ALA A 52 1.72 0.04 4.05
C ALA A 52 2.31 0.91 2.92
N LEU A 53 3.62 1.15 2.94
CA LEU A 53 4.31 1.88 1.88
C LEU A 53 4.15 1.19 0.54
N LYS A 54 4.44 -0.11 0.47
CA LYS A 54 4.31 -0.89 -0.77
C LYS A 54 2.86 -0.92 -1.26
N ALA A 55 1.90 -1.10 -0.35
CA ALA A 55 0.47 -1.06 -0.68
C ALA A 55 0.07 0.26 -1.36
N GLY A 56 0.60 1.39 -0.86
CA GLY A 56 0.39 2.71 -1.46
C GLY A 56 1.10 2.86 -2.81
N LEU A 57 2.37 2.44 -2.92
CA LEU A 57 3.16 2.52 -4.16
C LEU A 57 2.49 1.79 -5.33
N ILE A 58 1.92 0.61 -5.09
CA ILE A 58 1.23 -0.19 -6.12
C ILE A 58 -0.24 0.20 -6.32
N GLY A 59 -0.80 1.03 -5.44
CA GLY A 59 -2.24 1.29 -5.35
C GLY A 59 -2.66 2.70 -5.71
N ALA A 60 -1.76 3.69 -5.61
CA ALA A 60 -2.04 5.09 -5.90
C ALA A 60 -2.02 5.39 -7.40
N ASP A 61 -2.82 6.38 -7.84
CA ASP A 61 -2.87 6.82 -9.24
C ASP A 61 -1.69 7.75 -9.59
N ALA A 62 -1.13 8.43 -8.58
CA ALA A 62 0.09 9.23 -8.73
C ALA A 62 0.93 9.19 -7.46
N LEU A 63 2.24 9.38 -7.64
CA LEU A 63 3.22 9.44 -6.56
C LEU A 63 3.89 10.81 -6.58
N THR A 64 4.14 11.37 -5.40
CA THR A 64 4.97 12.56 -5.23
C THR A 64 6.04 12.30 -4.17
N THR A 65 7.15 13.00 -4.26
CA THR A 65 8.21 13.01 -3.24
C THR A 65 8.37 14.41 -2.71
N VAL A 66 8.93 14.53 -1.50
CA VAL A 66 9.22 15.84 -0.90
C VAL A 66 10.64 16.33 -1.19
N SER A 67 11.47 15.51 -1.85
CA SER A 67 12.80 15.85 -2.34
C SER A 67 12.96 15.49 -3.81
N PRO A 68 13.77 16.24 -4.58
CA PRO A 68 14.15 15.89 -5.96
C PRO A 68 15.12 14.70 -6.05
N THR A 69 15.79 14.40 -4.94
CA THR A 69 16.85 13.37 -4.79
C THR A 69 16.40 12.28 -3.86
#